data_AF-A0A0U2Z423-F1
#
_entry.id   AF-A0A0U2Z423-F1
#
_cell.length_a   1.000
_cell.length_b   1.000
_cell.length_c   1.000
_cell.angle_alpha   90.00
_cell.angle_beta   90.00
_cell.angle_gamma   90.00
#
_symmetry.space_group_name_H-M   'P 1'
#
loop_
_entity.id
_entity.type
_entity.pdbx_description
1 polymer ?
#
loop_
_entity_poly.entity_id
_entity_poly.type
_entity_poly.pdbx_seq_one_letter_code
_entity_poly.pdbx_strand_id
1 'polypeptide(L)'
;MHTKLLISGGCLRPNGFELGEGKYYGKASLVSLDLQSGQFEQILSKSDGGAHYPAEHPNQQYTAACLDGDTLWLPTDTEVLQYQLPDLKQLNCFSHPCFHNIHSVHVFGDELAVTSTGLDNVVMLDKTSGEIKRIMNTQGKDPWHRFDPDTDYRLVHSTRPHDSHPNYVFKLNNKLWVTRCTQEDAVCLDDVSQKIDITGNDNISVHDGLWWKGKLVFTRVDGLLVICDPETGKVTENHDPFAAHRNRPIGWCRGLYIDEDMFYIGYSRLRKTNLKSKLKFLSQGNFKYGSGNNSLVVAYNMKTKKVEQVFESPEGMIDAIYGILPWRY
;
A
#
# COMPACT_ATOMS: atom_id res chain seq x y z
N MET A 1 9.11 -5.00 21.51
CA MET A 1 9.66 -5.27 20.17
C MET A 1 9.04 -6.55 19.65
N HIS A 2 8.42 -6.47 18.48
CA HIS A 2 7.99 -7.65 17.75
C HIS A 2 9.20 -8.45 17.27
N THR A 3 9.09 -9.78 17.28
CA THR A 3 10.12 -10.67 16.71
C THR A 3 9.87 -10.97 15.25
N LYS A 4 8.62 -10.78 14.78
CA LYS A 4 8.20 -11.05 13.41
C LYS A 4 7.32 -9.94 12.85
N LEU A 5 7.33 -9.79 11.53
CA LEU A 5 6.42 -8.92 10.76
C LEU A 5 5.63 -9.76 9.76
N LEU A 6 4.41 -9.33 9.44
CA LEU A 6 3.69 -9.75 8.26
C LEU A 6 3.88 -8.72 7.15
N ILE A 7 4.07 -9.20 5.92
CA ILE A 7 4.27 -8.37 4.74
C ILE A 7 3.32 -8.83 3.65
N SER A 8 2.47 -7.92 3.20
CA SER A 8 1.47 -8.15 2.15
C SER A 8 1.95 -7.61 0.81
N GLY A 9 1.70 -8.38 -0.25
CA GLY A 9 2.26 -8.06 -1.54
C GLY A 9 1.85 -8.94 -2.71
N GLY A 10 2.60 -8.81 -3.80
CA GLY A 10 2.41 -9.57 -5.03
C GLY A 10 3.72 -10.02 -5.66
N CYS A 11 3.68 -11.16 -6.36
CA CYS A 11 4.75 -11.69 -7.19
C CYS A 11 4.50 -11.35 -8.65
N LEU A 12 5.53 -10.84 -9.32
CA LEU A 12 5.45 -10.46 -10.73
C LEU A 12 5.21 -11.70 -11.59
N ARG A 13 4.37 -11.53 -12.60
CA ARG A 13 4.26 -12.49 -13.70
C ARG A 13 5.48 -12.33 -14.63
N PRO A 14 6.08 -13.42 -15.16
CA PRO A 14 7.24 -13.33 -16.04
C PRO A 14 7.09 -12.38 -17.24
N ASN A 15 5.90 -12.28 -17.82
CA ASN A 15 5.56 -11.42 -18.95
C ASN A 15 4.55 -10.31 -18.57
N GLY A 16 4.47 -9.94 -17.28
CA GLY A 16 3.43 -9.03 -16.79
C GLY A 16 3.49 -7.63 -17.41
N PHE A 17 4.68 -7.17 -17.82
CA PHE A 17 4.82 -5.87 -18.49
C PHE A 17 4.23 -5.91 -19.91
N GLU A 18 4.51 -6.98 -20.65
CA GLU A 18 4.10 -7.19 -22.03
C GLU A 18 2.59 -7.44 -22.15
N LEU A 19 1.95 -8.02 -21.12
CA LEU A 19 0.51 -8.23 -21.08
C LEU A 19 -0.31 -6.93 -20.94
N GLY A 20 0.31 -5.85 -20.47
CA GLY A 20 -0.31 -4.55 -20.27
C GLY A 20 -0.78 -4.29 -18.83
N GLU A 21 -1.40 -3.13 -18.65
CA GLU A 21 -1.85 -2.67 -17.33
C GLU A 21 -2.89 -3.62 -16.71
N GLY A 22 -2.82 -3.77 -15.39
CA GLY A 22 -3.74 -4.65 -14.66
C GLY A 22 -3.48 -6.14 -14.86
N LYS A 23 -2.27 -6.53 -15.27
CA LYS A 23 -1.85 -7.94 -15.47
C LYS A 23 -0.44 -8.25 -14.94
N TYR A 24 0.10 -7.36 -14.10
CA TYR A 24 1.49 -7.41 -13.65
C TYR A 24 1.76 -8.57 -12.70
N TYR A 25 0.82 -8.88 -11.81
CA TYR A 25 1.03 -9.84 -10.74
C TYR A 25 0.26 -11.13 -10.99
N GLY A 26 0.94 -12.26 -10.83
CA GLY A 26 0.35 -13.60 -11.03
C GLY A 26 0.02 -14.33 -9.73
N LYS A 27 0.48 -13.81 -8.59
CA LYS A 27 0.27 -14.41 -7.27
C LYS A 27 0.30 -13.33 -6.18
N ALA A 28 -0.75 -13.26 -5.38
CA ALA A 28 -0.77 -12.52 -4.13
C ALA A 28 0.02 -13.30 -3.07
N SER A 29 0.84 -12.61 -2.29
CA SER A 29 1.77 -13.23 -1.32
C SER A 29 1.70 -12.49 0.01
N LEU A 30 1.41 -13.23 1.07
CA LEU A 30 1.54 -12.79 2.45
C LEU A 30 2.69 -13.59 3.07
N VAL A 31 3.71 -12.89 3.54
CA VAL A 31 4.92 -13.51 4.07
C VAL A 31 5.16 -13.04 5.50
N SER A 32 5.75 -13.89 6.32
CA SER A 32 6.32 -13.47 7.60
C SER A 32 7.81 -13.19 7.42
N LEU A 33 8.31 -12.20 8.15
CA LEU A 33 9.73 -11.89 8.26
C LEU A 33 10.11 -12.00 9.73
N ASP A 34 11.05 -12.89 10.03
CA ASP A 34 11.68 -12.98 11.34
C ASP A 34 12.81 -11.96 11.47
N LEU A 35 12.66 -11.02 12.41
CA LEU A 35 13.56 -9.87 12.55
C LEU A 35 14.93 -10.24 13.14
N GLN A 36 15.04 -11.39 13.81
CA GLN A 36 16.31 -11.83 14.38
C GLN A 36 17.16 -12.57 13.35
N SER A 37 16.56 -13.50 12.62
CA SER A 37 17.23 -14.36 11.64
C SER A 37 17.23 -13.76 10.22
N GLY A 38 16.34 -12.81 9.94
CA GLY A 38 16.08 -12.27 8.60
C GLY A 38 15.39 -13.26 7.66
N GLN A 39 14.88 -14.38 8.16
CA GLN A 39 14.22 -15.40 7.36
C GLN A 39 12.81 -14.94 6.95
N PHE A 40 12.49 -15.17 5.68
CA PHE A 40 11.15 -14.99 5.14
C PHE A 40 10.44 -16.33 4.98
N GLU A 41 9.18 -16.40 5.37
CA GLU A 41 8.33 -17.59 5.20
C GLU A 41 7.02 -17.19 4.52
N GLN A 42 6.61 -17.93 3.48
CA GLN A 42 5.32 -17.69 2.85
C GLN A 42 4.20 -18.25 3.74
N ILE A 43 3.30 -17.39 4.17
CA ILE A 43 2.23 -17.73 5.12
C ILE A 43 0.92 -18.00 4.38
N LEU A 44 0.60 -17.18 3.39
CA LEU A 44 -0.61 -17.33 2.58
C LEU A 44 -0.35 -16.85 1.15
N SER A 45 -1.00 -17.46 0.17
CA SER A 45 -0.97 -16.99 -1.21
C SER A 45 -2.28 -17.23 -1.93
N LYS A 46 -2.57 -16.39 -2.92
CA LYS A 46 -3.69 -16.55 -3.85
C LYS A 46 -3.20 -16.37 -5.28
N SER A 47 -3.57 -17.26 -6.18
CA SER A 47 -3.20 -17.19 -7.61
C SER A 47 -4.40 -17.35 -8.54
N ASP A 48 -5.54 -17.83 -8.02
CA ASP A 48 -6.80 -17.93 -8.73
C ASP A 48 -7.57 -16.60 -8.73
N GLY A 49 -8.16 -16.26 -9.88
CA GLY A 49 -9.10 -15.14 -9.99
C GLY A 49 -10.50 -15.47 -9.48
N GLY A 50 -11.00 -16.69 -9.65
CA GLY A 50 -12.40 -16.97 -9.32
C GLY A 50 -13.37 -16.06 -10.10
N ALA A 51 -14.55 -15.78 -9.53
CA ALA A 51 -15.62 -15.06 -10.20
C ALA A 51 -15.50 -13.53 -10.15
N HIS A 52 -14.60 -12.99 -9.32
CA HIS A 52 -14.49 -11.55 -9.04
C HIS A 52 -13.32 -10.88 -9.79
N TYR A 53 -12.90 -11.47 -10.91
CA TYR A 53 -11.72 -11.03 -11.65
C TYR A 53 -11.92 -11.27 -13.14
N PRO A 54 -11.14 -10.60 -14.02
CA PRO A 54 -11.08 -10.96 -15.42
C PRO A 54 -10.68 -12.44 -15.58
N ALA A 55 -11.34 -13.14 -16.51
CA ALA A 55 -11.12 -14.57 -16.72
C ALA A 55 -9.68 -14.91 -17.16
N GLU A 56 -9.06 -14.03 -17.94
CA GLU A 56 -7.70 -14.18 -18.41
C GLU A 56 -6.77 -13.26 -17.64
N HIS A 57 -5.62 -13.76 -17.18
CA HIS A 57 -4.57 -12.94 -16.55
C HIS A 57 -5.05 -12.01 -15.41
N PRO A 58 -5.78 -12.52 -14.39
CA PRO A 58 -6.18 -11.69 -13.27
C PRO A 58 -4.95 -11.12 -12.56
N ASN A 59 -5.04 -9.87 -12.10
CA ASN A 59 -4.00 -9.23 -11.31
C ASN A 59 -4.08 -9.71 -9.86
N GLN A 60 -3.17 -10.58 -9.45
CA GLN A 60 -3.20 -11.18 -8.12
C GLN A 60 -2.14 -10.56 -7.21
N GLN A 61 -2.58 -9.73 -6.27
CA GLN A 61 -1.74 -9.09 -5.26
C GLN A 61 -2.54 -8.93 -3.96
N TYR A 62 -1.88 -9.04 -2.82
CA TYR A 62 -2.40 -8.50 -1.57
C TYR A 62 -1.89 -7.07 -1.44
N THR A 63 -2.77 -6.14 -1.05
CA THR A 63 -2.43 -4.73 -0.86
C THR A 63 -2.43 -4.36 0.62
N ALA A 64 -2.48 -3.06 0.97
CA ALA A 64 -2.24 -2.63 2.35
C ALA A 64 -3.36 -3.12 3.29
N ALA A 65 -3.03 -4.17 4.04
CA ALA A 65 -3.90 -4.79 5.04
C ALA A 65 -3.91 -4.00 6.36
N CYS A 66 -4.91 -4.29 7.20
CA CYS A 66 -4.91 -3.84 8.59
C CYS A 66 -5.27 -4.97 9.56
N LEU A 67 -4.92 -4.75 10.83
CA LEU A 67 -5.30 -5.62 11.94
C LEU A 67 -6.38 -4.95 12.78
N ASP A 68 -7.31 -5.75 13.26
CA ASP A 68 -8.28 -5.37 14.28
C ASP A 68 -8.41 -6.50 15.30
N GLY A 69 -7.71 -6.35 16.43
CA GLY A 69 -7.47 -7.44 17.37
C GLY A 69 -6.78 -8.62 16.68
N ASP A 70 -7.38 -9.81 16.78
CA ASP A 70 -6.90 -11.04 16.13
C ASP A 70 -7.51 -11.24 14.73
N THR A 71 -8.10 -10.20 14.13
CA THR A 71 -8.62 -10.24 12.76
C THR A 71 -7.65 -9.55 11.80
N LEU A 72 -7.28 -10.24 10.73
CA LEU A 72 -6.57 -9.68 9.58
C LEU A 72 -7.56 -9.35 8.46
N TRP A 73 -7.59 -8.08 8.06
CA TRP A 73 -8.32 -7.61 6.87
C TRP A 73 -7.32 -7.46 5.72
N LEU A 74 -7.36 -8.41 4.79
CA LEU A 74 -6.39 -8.57 3.72
C LEU A 74 -7.04 -8.29 2.36
N PRO A 75 -6.82 -7.11 1.78
CA PRO A 75 -7.38 -6.76 0.48
C PRO A 75 -6.58 -7.41 -0.64
N THR A 76 -7.30 -7.84 -1.68
CA THR A 76 -6.74 -8.18 -2.99
C THR A 76 -6.96 -7.01 -3.96
N ASP A 77 -6.90 -7.24 -5.27
CA ASP A 77 -7.25 -6.23 -6.28
C ASP A 77 -8.77 -5.91 -6.31
N THR A 78 -9.63 -6.88 -5.98
CA THR A 78 -11.09 -6.81 -6.15
C THR A 78 -11.90 -7.37 -4.97
N GLU A 79 -11.23 -7.82 -3.91
CA GLU A 79 -11.84 -8.45 -2.73
C GLU A 79 -11.21 -7.91 -1.44
N VAL A 80 -11.96 -7.97 -0.35
CA VAL A 80 -11.45 -7.80 1.02
C VAL A 80 -11.67 -9.11 1.77
N LEU A 81 -10.58 -9.81 2.09
CA LEU A 81 -10.62 -11.09 2.78
C LEU A 81 -10.47 -10.86 4.29
N GLN A 82 -11.35 -11.47 5.08
CA GLN A 82 -11.27 -11.43 6.53
C GLN A 82 -10.72 -12.77 7.04
N TYR A 83 -9.61 -12.73 7.77
CA TYR A 83 -8.98 -13.91 8.36
C TYR A 83 -8.91 -13.80 9.88
N GLN A 84 -9.18 -14.92 10.56
CA GLN A 84 -8.84 -15.09 11.97
C GLN A 84 -7.35 -15.41 12.12
N LEU A 85 -6.69 -14.79 13.09
CA LEU A 85 -5.31 -15.11 13.47
C LEU A 85 -5.28 -16.01 14.72
N PRO A 86 -4.24 -16.86 14.90
CA PRO A 86 -3.07 -17.04 14.01
C PRO A 86 -3.27 -18.03 12.87
N ASP A 87 -4.36 -18.80 12.89
CA ASP A 87 -4.57 -19.95 12.00
C ASP A 87 -4.89 -19.59 10.54
N LEU A 88 -5.16 -18.30 10.27
CA LEU A 88 -5.58 -17.79 8.97
C LEU A 88 -6.81 -18.52 8.43
N LYS A 89 -7.76 -18.81 9.33
CA LYS A 89 -9.08 -19.26 8.91
C LYS A 89 -9.82 -18.11 8.25
N GLN A 90 -10.14 -18.24 6.96
CA GLN A 90 -10.97 -17.25 6.27
C GLN A 90 -12.38 -17.24 6.87
N LEU A 91 -12.81 -16.09 7.35
CA LEU A 91 -14.12 -15.87 7.94
C LEU A 91 -15.12 -15.35 6.90
N ASN A 92 -14.72 -14.33 6.13
CA ASN A 92 -15.56 -13.67 5.13
C ASN A 92 -14.72 -13.23 3.91
N CYS A 93 -15.41 -12.98 2.80
CA CYS A 93 -14.88 -12.29 1.63
C CYS A 93 -15.90 -11.25 1.18
N PHE A 94 -15.53 -9.98 1.19
CA PHE A 94 -16.36 -8.90 0.67
C PHE A 94 -15.86 -8.50 -0.72
N SER A 95 -16.76 -8.50 -1.70
CA SER A 95 -16.44 -8.08 -3.06
C SER A 95 -17.66 -7.41 -3.69
N HIS A 96 -17.45 -6.22 -4.24
CA HIS A 96 -18.51 -5.40 -4.83
C HIS A 96 -18.14 -4.99 -6.26
N PRO A 97 -19.11 -4.83 -7.18
CA PRO A 97 -18.87 -4.36 -8.54
C PRO A 97 -18.01 -3.09 -8.64
N CYS A 98 -18.05 -2.23 -7.62
CA CYS A 98 -17.27 -1.00 -7.53
C CYS A 98 -15.82 -1.19 -7.01
N PHE A 99 -15.37 -2.43 -6.78
CA PHE A 99 -14.00 -2.73 -6.36
C PHE A 99 -13.10 -2.94 -7.56
N HIS A 100 -12.06 -2.12 -7.66
CA HIS A 100 -11.05 -2.26 -8.70
C HIS A 100 -9.72 -1.72 -8.21
N ASN A 101 -8.65 -2.50 -8.36
CA ASN A 101 -7.31 -2.17 -7.90
C ASN A 101 -7.31 -1.63 -6.46
N ILE A 102 -7.89 -2.37 -5.50
CA ILE A 102 -7.94 -1.95 -4.11
C ILE A 102 -6.52 -1.77 -3.57
N HIS A 103 -6.20 -0.63 -2.98
CA HIS A 103 -4.84 -0.36 -2.48
C HIS A 103 -4.70 -0.50 -0.95
N SER A 104 -5.77 -0.30 -0.20
CA SER A 104 -5.77 -0.39 1.26
C SER A 104 -7.15 -0.71 1.81
N VAL A 105 -7.17 -1.31 3.00
CA VAL A 105 -8.36 -1.45 3.84
C VAL A 105 -8.04 -1.07 5.28
N HIS A 106 -8.93 -0.31 5.90
CA HIS A 106 -8.80 0.12 7.30
C HIS A 106 -10.11 -0.03 8.07
N VAL A 107 -10.01 -0.49 9.32
CA VAL A 107 -11.13 -0.56 10.26
C VAL A 107 -11.26 0.75 11.02
N PHE A 108 -12.48 1.28 11.09
CA PHE A 108 -12.81 2.49 11.80
C PHE A 108 -14.10 2.34 12.60
N GLY A 109 -14.02 1.67 13.75
CA GLY A 109 -15.20 1.27 14.52
C GLY A 109 -15.93 0.13 13.83
N ASP A 110 -17.20 0.33 13.50
CA ASP A 110 -18.05 -0.65 12.82
C ASP A 110 -18.02 -0.53 11.28
N GLU A 111 -17.12 0.32 10.75
CA GLU A 111 -16.95 0.53 9.31
C GLU A 111 -15.59 0.03 8.81
N LEU A 112 -15.58 -0.42 7.55
CA LEU A 112 -14.37 -0.65 6.76
C LEU A 112 -14.26 0.43 5.70
N ALA A 113 -13.11 1.10 5.63
CA ALA A 113 -12.76 1.99 4.54
C ALA A 113 -11.87 1.26 3.53
N VAL A 114 -12.30 1.20 2.27
CA VAL A 114 -11.62 0.48 1.19
C VAL A 114 -11.23 1.47 0.09
N THR A 115 -9.95 1.60 -0.25
CA THR A 115 -9.52 2.47 -1.36
C THR A 115 -9.67 1.73 -2.69
N SER A 116 -10.81 1.93 -3.38
CA SER A 116 -11.03 1.44 -4.74
C SER A 116 -10.34 2.36 -5.74
N THR A 117 -9.02 2.21 -5.83
CA THR A 117 -8.12 3.07 -6.59
C THR A 117 -8.49 3.15 -8.06
N GLY A 118 -8.93 2.03 -8.62
CA GLY A 118 -9.37 1.93 -10.00
C GLY A 118 -10.43 2.97 -10.35
N LEU A 119 -11.32 3.25 -9.40
CA LEU A 119 -12.44 4.17 -9.58
C LEU A 119 -12.23 5.52 -8.89
N ASP A 120 -11.02 5.81 -8.40
CA ASP A 120 -10.71 7.05 -7.68
C ASP A 120 -11.61 7.31 -6.46
N ASN A 121 -12.04 6.22 -5.81
CA ASN A 121 -13.04 6.25 -4.75
C ASN A 121 -12.54 5.59 -3.45
N VAL A 122 -13.09 6.03 -2.32
CA VAL A 122 -13.10 5.29 -1.05
C VAL A 122 -14.51 4.74 -0.83
N VAL A 123 -14.62 3.43 -0.67
CA VAL A 123 -15.88 2.73 -0.41
C VAL A 123 -15.93 2.39 1.07
N MET A 124 -17.00 2.81 1.73
CA MET A 124 -17.24 2.52 3.14
C MET A 124 -18.23 1.37 3.24
N LEU A 125 -17.82 0.32 3.94
CA LEU A 125 -18.66 -0.84 4.20
C LEU A 125 -19.05 -0.93 5.66
N ASP A 126 -20.19 -1.56 5.92
CA ASP A 126 -20.43 -2.23 7.19
C ASP A 126 -19.34 -3.28 7.43
N LYS A 127 -18.69 -3.25 8.58
CA LYS A 127 -17.63 -4.21 8.89
C LYS A 127 -18.17 -5.63 9.08
N THR A 128 -19.41 -5.79 9.50
CA THR A 128 -20.01 -7.10 9.78
C THR A 128 -20.72 -7.66 8.55
N SER A 129 -21.60 -6.90 7.91
CA SER A 129 -22.38 -7.38 6.75
C SER A 129 -21.64 -7.22 5.42
N GLY A 130 -20.64 -6.35 5.35
CA GLY A 130 -19.98 -5.98 4.11
C GLY A 130 -20.83 -5.07 3.22
N GLU A 131 -22.01 -4.62 3.64
CA GLU A 131 -22.87 -3.74 2.85
C GLU A 131 -22.24 -2.37 2.64
N ILE A 132 -22.35 -1.82 1.43
CA ILE A 132 -21.88 -0.47 1.12
C ILE A 132 -22.76 0.55 1.87
N LYS A 133 -22.13 1.37 2.70
CA LYS A 133 -22.78 2.52 3.38
C LYS A 133 -22.68 3.79 2.56
N ARG A 134 -21.52 4.04 1.94
CA ARG A 134 -21.27 5.22 1.09
C ARG A 134 -20.05 5.00 0.18
N ILE A 135 -20.01 5.74 -0.92
CA ILE A 135 -18.87 5.82 -1.83
C ILE A 135 -18.49 7.30 -1.94
N MET A 136 -17.21 7.62 -1.77
CA MET A 136 -16.70 8.99 -1.78
C MET A 136 -15.60 9.12 -2.82
N ASN A 137 -15.75 10.06 -3.75
CA ASN A 137 -14.69 10.36 -4.70
C ASN A 137 -13.58 11.19 -4.05
N THR A 138 -12.33 10.85 -4.33
CA THR A 138 -11.17 11.49 -3.67
C THR A 138 -10.78 12.85 -4.26
N GLN A 139 -11.56 13.35 -5.21
CA GLN A 139 -11.53 14.73 -5.69
C GLN A 139 -12.78 15.53 -5.32
N GLY A 140 -13.67 14.99 -4.48
CA GLY A 140 -14.90 15.68 -4.06
C GLY A 140 -15.95 15.79 -5.17
N LYS A 141 -15.81 14.99 -6.24
CA LYS A 141 -16.78 14.89 -7.33
C LYS A 141 -17.85 13.84 -7.01
N ASP A 142 -18.82 13.68 -7.91
CA ASP A 142 -19.69 12.50 -7.89
C ASP A 142 -18.87 11.20 -8.06
N PRO A 143 -19.10 10.14 -7.26
CA PRO A 143 -18.36 8.87 -7.34
C PRO A 143 -18.35 8.20 -8.72
N TRP A 144 -19.36 8.50 -9.53
CA TRP A 144 -19.62 7.94 -10.85
C TRP A 144 -19.44 8.95 -11.98
N HIS A 145 -18.86 10.12 -11.70
CA HIS A 145 -18.67 11.17 -12.73
C HIS A 145 -17.87 10.71 -13.97
N ARG A 146 -17.11 9.62 -13.87
CA ARG A 146 -16.32 8.99 -14.94
C ARG A 146 -16.72 7.55 -15.26
N PHE A 147 -17.57 6.95 -14.43
CA PHE A 147 -17.79 5.51 -14.40
C PHE A 147 -19.27 5.20 -14.34
N ASP A 148 -19.68 4.10 -14.94
CA ASP A 148 -21.07 3.65 -14.94
C ASP A 148 -21.33 2.79 -13.69
N PRO A 149 -22.26 3.18 -12.79
CA PRO A 149 -22.55 2.43 -11.57
C PRO A 149 -23.04 1.00 -11.81
N ASP A 150 -23.56 0.70 -13.01
CA ASP A 150 -24.09 -0.63 -13.36
C ASP A 150 -23.00 -1.57 -13.92
N THR A 151 -21.77 -1.07 -14.11
CA THR A 151 -20.64 -1.88 -14.59
C THR A 151 -19.96 -2.64 -13.45
N ASP A 152 -19.71 -3.94 -13.64
CA ASP A 152 -18.85 -4.72 -12.76
C ASP A 152 -17.37 -4.50 -13.08
N TYR A 153 -16.76 -3.52 -12.40
CA TYR A 153 -15.37 -3.15 -12.63
C TYR A 153 -14.38 -4.20 -12.16
N ARG A 154 -14.78 -5.14 -11.30
CA ARG A 154 -13.92 -6.26 -10.90
C ARG A 154 -13.49 -7.10 -12.09
N LEU A 155 -14.28 -7.12 -13.16
CA LEU A 155 -14.04 -7.90 -14.38
C LEU A 155 -13.21 -7.15 -15.43
N VAL A 156 -12.77 -5.92 -15.13
CA VAL A 156 -11.99 -5.07 -16.03
C VAL A 156 -10.51 -5.10 -15.64
N HIS A 157 -9.61 -5.19 -16.62
CA HIS A 157 -8.17 -5.19 -16.34
C HIS A 157 -7.65 -3.86 -15.82
N SER A 158 -8.02 -2.76 -16.47
CA SER A 158 -7.50 -1.44 -16.14
C SER A 158 -8.56 -0.37 -16.37
N THR A 159 -8.59 0.60 -15.48
CA THR A 159 -9.43 1.82 -15.48
C THR A 159 -8.57 3.08 -15.65
N ARG A 160 -7.28 2.89 -15.94
CA ARG A 160 -6.32 3.98 -16.12
C ARG A 160 -6.56 4.77 -17.42
N PRO A 161 -6.10 6.03 -17.48
CA PRO A 161 -5.42 6.79 -16.41
C PRO A 161 -6.36 7.14 -15.25
N HIS A 162 -5.82 7.18 -14.03
CA HIS A 162 -6.56 7.56 -12.83
C HIS A 162 -6.56 9.09 -12.66
N ASP A 163 -7.68 9.67 -12.23
CA ASP A 163 -7.72 11.11 -11.92
C ASP A 163 -7.00 11.38 -10.60
N SER A 164 -7.06 10.46 -9.63
CA SER A 164 -6.56 10.68 -8.28
C SER A 164 -5.63 9.61 -7.75
N HIS A 165 -5.98 8.34 -7.98
CA HIS A 165 -5.27 7.17 -7.51
C HIS A 165 -5.09 7.20 -5.97
N PRO A 166 -6.16 6.99 -5.19
CA PRO A 166 -6.08 6.93 -3.74
C PRO A 166 -5.27 5.72 -3.27
N ASN A 167 -4.26 5.92 -2.43
CA ASN A 167 -3.39 4.85 -1.97
C ASN A 167 -3.80 4.32 -0.60
N TYR A 168 -3.94 5.20 0.40
CA TYR A 168 -4.07 4.81 1.80
C TYR A 168 -5.05 5.72 2.53
N VAL A 169 -5.89 5.14 3.38
CA VAL A 169 -6.88 5.89 4.18
C VAL A 169 -6.49 5.89 5.66
N PHE A 170 -6.64 7.04 6.31
CA PHE A 170 -6.32 7.22 7.73
C PHE A 170 -7.32 8.19 8.39
N LYS A 171 -7.25 8.31 9.72
CA LYS A 171 -8.06 9.28 10.49
C LYS A 171 -7.20 10.42 11.02
N LEU A 172 -7.73 11.63 10.88
CA LEU A 172 -7.23 12.86 11.49
C LEU A 172 -8.43 13.70 11.96
N ASN A 173 -8.44 14.09 13.23
CA ASN A 173 -9.51 14.86 13.87
C ASN A 173 -10.91 14.21 13.67
N ASN A 174 -10.97 12.88 13.84
CA ASN A 174 -12.17 12.04 13.62
C ASN A 174 -12.73 12.04 12.19
N LYS A 175 -12.06 12.67 11.22
CA LYS A 175 -12.42 12.65 9.81
C LYS A 175 -11.56 11.66 9.04
N LEU A 176 -12.09 11.15 7.94
CA LEU A 176 -11.35 10.30 7.02
C LEU A 176 -10.50 11.15 6.09
N TRP A 177 -9.26 10.72 5.92
CA TRP A 177 -8.29 11.31 5.01
C TRP A 177 -7.71 10.24 4.12
N VAL A 178 -7.31 10.63 2.91
CA VAL A 178 -6.75 9.71 1.92
C VAL A 178 -5.50 10.31 1.28
N THR A 179 -4.45 9.50 1.11
CA THR A 179 -3.28 9.85 0.30
C THR A 179 -3.59 9.64 -1.17
N ARG A 180 -3.16 10.57 -2.04
CA ARG A 180 -3.45 10.54 -3.48
C ARG A 180 -2.15 10.47 -4.27
N CYS A 181 -1.98 9.39 -5.03
CA CYS A 181 -0.76 9.13 -5.79
C CYS A 181 -0.52 10.15 -6.91
N THR A 182 -1.60 10.63 -7.54
CA THR A 182 -1.56 11.55 -8.68
C THR A 182 -1.41 13.01 -8.25
N GLN A 183 -2.07 13.41 -7.16
CA GLN A 183 -1.95 14.78 -6.60
C GLN A 183 -0.81 14.93 -5.61
N GLU A 184 -0.25 13.81 -5.13
CA GLU A 184 0.96 13.77 -4.31
C GLU A 184 0.76 14.40 -2.91
N ASP A 185 -0.48 14.38 -2.44
CA ASP A 185 -0.92 14.96 -1.18
C ASP A 185 -1.83 13.99 -0.39
N ALA A 186 -2.32 14.45 0.77
CA ALA A 186 -3.44 13.82 1.44
C ALA A 186 -4.59 14.82 1.62
N VAL A 187 -5.84 14.37 1.47
CA VAL A 187 -7.03 15.22 1.60
C VAL A 187 -8.08 14.64 2.51
N CYS A 188 -8.87 15.50 3.14
CA CYS A 188 -10.06 15.10 3.89
C CYS A 188 -11.16 14.68 2.90
N LEU A 189 -11.81 13.54 3.15
CA LEU A 189 -12.88 13.05 2.27
C LEU A 189 -14.19 13.84 2.42
N ASP A 190 -14.41 14.50 3.56
CA ASP A 190 -15.57 15.37 3.76
C ASP A 190 -15.43 16.73 3.06
N ASP A 191 -14.18 17.17 2.86
CA ASP A 191 -13.84 18.45 2.22
C ASP A 191 -12.41 18.37 1.64
N VAL A 192 -12.32 18.08 0.34
CA VAL A 192 -11.05 17.88 -0.36
C VAL A 192 -10.22 19.16 -0.53
N SER A 193 -10.76 20.33 -0.16
CA SER A 193 -9.96 21.56 -0.08
C SER A 193 -9.03 21.56 1.13
N GLN A 194 -9.36 20.78 2.17
CA GLN A 194 -8.47 20.51 3.30
C GLN A 194 -7.44 19.48 2.86
N LYS A 195 -6.19 19.94 2.72
CA LYS A 195 -5.08 19.14 2.22
C LYS A 195 -3.84 19.24 3.11
N ILE A 196 -3.09 18.16 3.17
CA ILE A 196 -1.72 18.10 3.66
C ILE A 196 -0.84 18.02 2.42
N ASP A 197 -0.08 19.08 2.16
CA ASP A 197 0.90 19.12 1.08
C ASP A 197 2.15 18.34 1.51
N ILE A 198 2.32 17.13 0.98
CA ILE A 198 3.36 16.18 1.41
C ILE A 198 4.65 16.41 0.63
N THR A 199 4.56 16.73 -0.66
CA THR A 199 5.73 16.85 -1.53
C THR A 199 6.19 18.27 -1.79
N GLY A 200 5.35 19.27 -1.52
CA GLY A 200 5.65 20.67 -1.79
C GLY A 200 5.86 20.90 -3.28
N ASN A 201 7.09 21.25 -3.66
CA ASN A 201 7.45 21.50 -5.06
C ASN A 201 7.97 20.24 -5.79
N ASP A 202 8.21 19.14 -5.06
CA ASP A 202 8.62 17.89 -5.67
C ASP A 202 7.40 17.19 -6.29
N ASN A 203 7.55 16.67 -7.51
CA ASN A 203 6.47 15.94 -8.17
C ASN A 203 6.67 14.41 -7.98
N ILE A 204 6.43 13.91 -6.76
CA ILE A 204 6.69 12.51 -6.37
C ILE A 204 5.49 11.86 -5.70
N SER A 205 5.09 10.67 -6.13
CA SER A 205 3.97 9.97 -5.51
C SER A 205 4.18 9.65 -4.03
N VAL A 206 3.08 9.75 -3.28
CA VAL A 206 2.96 9.43 -1.85
C VAL A 206 2.12 8.17 -1.67
N HIS A 207 2.36 7.36 -0.65
CA HIS A 207 1.62 6.10 -0.44
C HIS A 207 0.95 6.02 0.93
N ASP A 208 1.71 5.80 2.00
CA ASP A 208 1.17 5.48 3.32
C ASP A 208 0.83 6.74 4.14
N GLY A 209 0.11 6.59 5.26
CA GLY A 209 -0.15 7.66 6.23
C GLY A 209 -0.38 7.11 7.64
N LEU A 210 0.67 7.09 8.48
CA LEU A 210 0.63 6.48 9.82
C LEU A 210 0.93 7.49 10.93
N TRP A 211 0.41 7.20 12.13
CA TRP A 211 0.70 7.99 13.34
C TRP A 211 2.01 7.57 14.00
N TRP A 212 2.80 8.55 14.43
CA TRP A 212 4.01 8.35 15.23
C TRP A 212 4.20 9.50 16.21
N LYS A 213 4.13 9.20 17.52
CA LYS A 213 4.37 10.18 18.61
C LYS A 213 3.63 11.52 18.42
N GLY A 214 2.36 11.45 18.04
CA GLY A 214 1.52 12.63 17.79
C GLY A 214 1.77 13.34 16.46
N LYS A 215 2.60 12.79 15.57
CA LYS A 215 2.83 13.27 14.21
C LYS A 215 2.27 12.30 13.18
N LEU A 216 2.08 12.77 11.95
CA LEU A 216 1.77 11.92 10.80
C LEU A 216 3.04 11.64 10.00
N VAL A 217 3.18 10.42 9.51
CA VAL A 217 4.31 9.95 8.70
C VAL A 217 3.78 9.42 7.38
N PHE A 218 4.31 9.96 6.29
CA PHE A 218 4.00 9.52 4.93
C PHE A 218 5.25 8.94 4.27
N THR A 219 5.05 7.95 3.40
CA THR A 219 6.10 7.45 2.50
C THR A 219 5.96 8.13 1.15
N ARG A 220 7.08 8.64 0.62
CA ARG A 220 7.22 8.98 -0.79
C ARG A 220 7.87 7.82 -1.52
N VAL A 221 7.44 7.57 -2.75
CA VAL A 221 7.88 6.39 -3.51
C VAL A 221 9.37 6.39 -3.87
N ASP A 222 10.05 7.53 -3.72
CA ASP A 222 11.50 7.70 -3.90
C ASP A 222 12.34 7.31 -2.67
N GLY A 223 11.70 6.94 -1.56
CA GLY A 223 12.38 6.49 -0.34
C GLY A 223 12.36 7.49 0.82
N LEU A 224 11.79 8.68 0.64
CA LEU A 224 11.72 9.69 1.69
C LEU A 224 10.55 9.42 2.65
N LEU A 225 10.81 9.58 3.95
CA LEU A 225 9.79 9.66 5.00
C LEU A 225 9.48 11.14 5.27
N VAL A 226 8.21 11.53 5.14
CA VAL A 226 7.75 12.89 5.36
C VAL A 226 6.95 12.94 6.65
N ILE A 227 7.39 13.79 7.59
CA ILE A 227 6.75 13.95 8.90
C ILE A 227 5.95 15.24 8.90
N CYS A 228 4.65 15.16 9.18
CA CYS A 228 3.75 16.30 9.25
C CYS A 228 3.22 16.52 10.66
N ASP A 229 3.03 17.79 10.99
CA ASP A 229 2.24 18.21 12.14
C ASP A 229 0.74 18.06 11.79
N PRO A 230 -0.03 17.25 12.53
CA PRO A 230 -1.45 17.02 12.26
C PRO A 230 -2.34 18.23 12.53
N GLU A 231 -1.92 19.18 13.38
CA GLU A 231 -2.71 20.36 13.71
C GLU A 231 -2.62 21.40 12.60
N THR A 232 -1.41 21.63 12.11
CA THR A 232 -1.15 22.64 11.08
C THR A 232 -1.20 22.09 9.66
N GLY A 233 -1.13 20.77 9.50
CA GLY A 233 -1.03 20.10 8.20
C GLY A 233 0.29 20.36 7.48
N LYS A 234 1.31 20.90 8.17
CA LYS A 234 2.59 21.28 7.58
C LYS A 234 3.63 20.17 7.74
N VAL A 235 4.43 19.99 6.70
CA VAL A 235 5.66 19.18 6.78
C VAL A 235 6.61 19.84 7.79
N THR A 236 7.06 19.04 8.75
CA THR A 236 8.00 19.46 9.79
C THR A 236 9.39 18.89 9.58
N GLU A 237 9.47 17.67 9.04
CA GLU A 237 10.74 16.98 8.82
C GLU A 237 10.67 16.08 7.58
N ASN A 238 11.81 15.94 6.91
CA ASN A 238 12.03 14.98 5.84
C ASN A 238 13.21 14.09 6.23
N HIS A 239 13.03 12.78 6.19
CA HIS A 239 14.09 11.82 6.51
C HIS A 239 14.32 10.90 5.31
N ASP A 240 15.52 10.96 4.75
CA ASP A 240 16.01 9.96 3.80
C ASP A 240 16.85 8.95 4.61
N PRO A 241 16.35 7.71 4.81
CA PRO A 241 17.07 6.67 5.55
C PRO A 241 18.48 6.40 4.99
N PHE A 242 18.72 6.72 3.72
CA PHE A 242 19.96 6.49 3.00
C PHE A 242 20.72 7.77 2.66
N ALA A 243 20.41 8.92 3.29
CA ALA A 243 21.07 10.21 2.99
C ALA A 243 22.61 10.15 3.12
N ALA A 244 23.10 9.41 4.11
CA ALA A 244 24.53 9.23 4.37
C ALA A 244 25.16 8.08 3.56
N HIS A 245 24.37 7.33 2.79
CA HIS A 245 24.82 6.16 2.06
C HIS A 245 25.03 6.48 0.59
N ARG A 246 26.16 6.05 0.03
CA ARG A 246 26.42 6.15 -1.42
C ARG A 246 25.50 5.25 -2.24
N ASN A 247 25.05 4.14 -1.63
CA ASN A 247 24.20 3.14 -2.25
C ASN A 247 22.81 3.21 -1.62
N ARG A 248 21.77 3.01 -2.43
CA ARG A 248 20.36 3.03 -1.99
C ARG A 248 19.57 1.90 -2.63
N PRO A 249 18.50 1.40 -1.98
CA PRO A 249 17.56 0.48 -2.60
C PRO A 249 17.04 0.97 -3.95
N ILE A 250 16.89 0.04 -4.90
CA ILE A 250 16.27 0.31 -6.20
C ILE A 250 14.84 -0.24 -6.17
N GLY A 251 13.90 0.60 -5.75
CA GLY A 251 12.53 0.16 -5.58
C GLY A 251 11.57 1.28 -5.26
N TRP A 252 10.28 0.95 -5.31
CA TRP A 252 9.23 1.86 -4.86
C TRP A 252 9.09 1.72 -3.34
N CYS A 253 9.33 2.82 -2.62
CA CYS A 253 9.10 2.89 -1.18
C CYS A 253 7.59 2.95 -0.89
N ARG A 254 7.08 1.92 -0.21
CA ARG A 254 5.69 1.78 0.22
C ARG A 254 5.55 0.61 1.18
N GLY A 255 4.54 0.69 2.05
CA GLY A 255 4.41 -0.21 3.19
C GLY A 255 5.30 0.28 4.32
N LEU A 256 4.67 0.69 5.41
CA LEU A 256 5.34 1.23 6.58
C LEU A 256 4.72 0.63 7.84
N TYR A 257 5.57 0.11 8.72
CA TYR A 257 5.20 -0.25 10.08
C TYR A 257 6.09 0.50 11.07
N ILE A 258 5.50 0.96 12.17
CA ILE A 258 6.19 1.77 13.19
C ILE A 258 6.05 1.07 14.54
N ASP A 259 7.17 0.61 15.10
CA ASP A 259 7.30 0.09 16.47
C ASP A 259 8.16 1.07 17.28
N GLU A 260 7.52 1.94 18.06
CA GLU A 260 8.17 3.04 18.79
C GLU A 260 9.00 3.96 17.89
N ASP A 261 10.33 3.85 17.92
CA ASP A 261 11.27 4.60 17.08
C ASP A 261 11.84 3.75 15.93
N MET A 262 11.46 2.47 15.82
CA MET A 262 11.87 1.58 14.73
C MET A 262 10.82 1.58 13.62
N PHE A 263 11.24 2.05 12.45
CA PHE A 263 10.42 2.13 11.25
C PHE A 263 10.84 1.01 10.32
N TYR A 264 9.91 0.13 9.99
CA TYR A 264 10.09 -0.93 9.02
C TYR A 264 9.48 -0.47 7.70
N ILE A 265 10.34 -0.28 6.70
CA ILE A 265 10.01 0.39 5.44
C ILE A 265 10.13 -0.61 4.31
N GLY A 266 9.07 -0.77 3.53
CA GLY A 266 9.05 -1.64 2.36
C GLY A 266 9.60 -0.96 1.11
N TYR A 267 10.47 -1.65 0.39
CA TYR A 267 10.95 -1.26 -0.93
C TYR A 267 10.59 -2.37 -1.92
N SER A 268 9.60 -2.09 -2.76
CA SER A 268 9.18 -3.04 -3.81
C SER A 268 10.19 -3.09 -4.94
N ARG A 269 10.43 -4.29 -5.49
CA ARG A 269 11.22 -4.49 -6.70
C ARG A 269 10.76 -3.55 -7.81
N LEU A 270 11.73 -2.88 -8.40
CA LEU A 270 11.46 -2.04 -9.57
C LEU A 270 11.05 -2.92 -10.76
N ARG A 271 9.87 -2.63 -11.32
CA ARG A 271 9.36 -3.23 -12.55
C ARG A 271 9.62 -2.32 -13.75
N LYS A 272 9.69 -2.88 -14.96
CA LYS A 272 9.62 -2.08 -16.20
C LYS A 272 8.34 -1.24 -16.16
N THR A 273 8.45 0.04 -16.48
CA THR A 273 7.32 0.98 -16.46
C THR A 273 7.46 2.01 -17.58
N ASN A 274 6.32 2.46 -18.13
CA ASN A 274 6.26 3.50 -19.16
C ASN A 274 6.38 4.92 -18.58
N LEU A 275 6.26 5.08 -17.25
CA LEU A 275 6.37 6.35 -16.53
C LEU A 275 7.83 6.81 -16.38
N LYS A 276 8.50 7.10 -17.50
CA LYS A 276 9.91 7.53 -17.54
C LYS A 276 10.17 8.80 -16.71
N SER A 277 9.19 9.69 -16.55
CA SER A 277 9.30 10.91 -15.75
C SER A 277 9.53 10.62 -14.26
N LYS A 278 8.88 9.59 -13.72
CA LYS A 278 9.01 9.15 -12.32
C LYS A 278 10.26 8.32 -12.06
N LEU A 279 11.07 8.01 -13.08
CA LEU A 279 12.31 7.24 -12.96
C LEU A 279 13.55 8.13 -12.80
N LYS A 280 13.41 9.46 -12.80
CA LYS A 280 14.58 10.38 -12.67
C LYS A 280 15.37 10.16 -11.38
N PHE A 281 14.73 9.74 -10.28
CA PHE A 281 15.46 9.43 -9.03
C PHE A 281 16.40 8.21 -9.18
N LEU A 282 16.13 7.30 -10.13
CA LEU A 282 16.96 6.12 -10.37
C LEU A 282 18.32 6.47 -10.98
N SER A 283 18.46 7.63 -11.65
CA SER A 283 19.77 8.07 -12.16
C SER A 283 20.74 8.48 -11.04
N GLN A 284 20.26 8.54 -9.78
CA GLN A 284 21.08 8.81 -8.60
C GLN A 284 21.48 7.53 -7.83
N GLY A 285 20.99 6.36 -8.24
CA GLY A 285 21.28 5.08 -7.59
C GLY A 285 22.10 4.15 -8.50
N ASN A 286 23.37 3.94 -8.16
CA ASN A 286 24.11 2.76 -8.60
C ASN A 286 24.24 1.83 -7.39
N PHE A 287 23.69 0.60 -7.48
CA PHE A 287 24.10 -0.67 -6.83
C PHE A 287 22.91 -1.57 -6.45
N LYS A 288 23.11 -2.87 -6.68
CA LYS A 288 22.23 -3.99 -6.33
C LYS A 288 22.54 -4.44 -4.89
N TYR A 289 21.54 -4.63 -4.03
CA TYR A 289 21.69 -5.48 -2.84
C TYR A 289 21.62 -6.92 -3.33
N GLY A 290 22.67 -7.72 -3.07
CA GLY A 290 22.79 -9.08 -3.59
C GLY A 290 23.00 -9.17 -5.12
N SER A 291 22.81 -10.36 -5.68
CA SER A 291 22.86 -10.61 -7.13
C SER A 291 21.61 -10.12 -7.87
N GLY A 292 20.57 -9.67 -7.15
CA GLY A 292 19.23 -9.36 -7.67
C GLY A 292 18.77 -7.91 -7.46
N ASN A 293 17.48 -7.69 -7.73
CA ASN A 293 16.75 -6.46 -7.40
C ASN A 293 15.48 -6.84 -6.61
N ASN A 294 15.63 -7.71 -5.61
CA ASN A 294 14.50 -8.22 -4.85
C ASN A 294 13.88 -7.13 -3.98
N SER A 295 12.68 -7.38 -3.48
CA SER A 295 12.05 -6.46 -2.53
C SER A 295 12.81 -6.46 -1.20
N LEU A 296 12.78 -5.33 -0.49
CA LEU A 296 13.47 -5.17 0.79
C LEU A 296 12.51 -4.71 1.88
N VAL A 297 12.81 -5.10 3.12
CA VAL A 297 12.32 -4.41 4.32
C VAL A 297 13.52 -3.78 5.02
N VAL A 298 13.44 -2.49 5.32
CA VAL A 298 14.52 -1.73 5.96
C VAL A 298 14.08 -1.36 7.37
N ALA A 299 14.87 -1.74 8.37
CA ALA A 299 14.69 -1.31 9.75
C ALA A 299 15.48 -0.01 9.98
N TYR A 300 14.77 1.11 10.09
CA TYR A 300 15.32 2.45 10.28
C TYR A 300 14.96 2.96 11.68
N ASN A 301 15.98 3.32 12.46
CA ASN A 301 15.80 3.87 13.79
C ASN A 301 15.70 5.41 13.70
N MET A 302 14.51 5.96 13.91
CA MET A 302 14.25 7.40 13.86
C MET A 302 14.99 8.19 14.93
N LYS A 303 15.28 7.59 16.08
CA LYS A 303 15.99 8.24 17.19
C LYS A 303 17.47 8.41 16.87
N THR A 304 18.12 7.38 16.32
CA THR A 304 19.54 7.39 15.97
C THR A 304 19.78 7.88 14.54
N LYS A 305 18.73 7.93 13.71
CA LYS A 305 18.75 8.21 12.28
C LYS A 305 19.62 7.25 11.49
N LYS A 306 19.58 5.96 11.85
CA LYS A 306 20.41 4.91 11.23
C LYS A 306 19.55 3.77 10.69
N VAL A 307 19.98 3.22 9.55
CA VAL A 307 19.53 1.91 9.10
C VAL A 307 20.22 0.86 9.96
N GLU A 308 19.45 0.16 10.78
CA GLU A 308 19.95 -0.88 11.68
C GLU A 308 20.03 -2.22 10.96
N GLN A 309 19.11 -2.49 10.04
CA GLN A 309 19.08 -3.75 9.29
C GLN A 309 18.36 -3.59 7.94
N VAL A 310 18.77 -4.41 6.98
CA VAL A 310 18.12 -4.54 5.67
C VAL A 310 17.85 -6.03 5.43
N PHE A 311 16.59 -6.36 5.20
CA PHE A 311 16.13 -7.71 4.93
C PHE A 311 15.75 -7.82 3.46
N GLU A 312 16.44 -8.69 2.72
CA GLU A 312 16.15 -8.94 1.30
C GLU A 312 15.25 -10.16 1.16
N SER A 313 14.11 -10.00 0.46
CA SER A 313 13.21 -11.12 0.20
C SER A 313 13.85 -12.11 -0.79
N PRO A 314 13.64 -13.43 -0.62
CA PRO A 314 14.02 -14.41 -1.64
C PRO A 314 13.37 -14.12 -3.00
N GLU A 315 14.07 -14.46 -4.08
CA GLU A 315 13.58 -14.26 -5.44
C GLU A 315 12.23 -14.98 -5.66
N GLY A 316 11.25 -14.27 -6.24
CA GLY A 316 9.93 -14.80 -6.55
C GLY A 316 9.00 -15.00 -5.34
N MET A 317 9.46 -14.70 -4.12
CA MET A 317 8.63 -14.83 -2.91
C MET A 317 7.65 -13.66 -2.75
N ILE A 318 8.14 -12.43 -2.94
CA ILE A 318 7.35 -11.19 -2.93
C ILE A 318 8.14 -10.13 -3.70
N ASP A 319 7.56 -9.55 -4.75
CA ASP A 319 8.22 -8.54 -5.58
C ASP A 319 7.67 -7.13 -5.28
N ALA A 320 6.37 -7.03 -5.00
CA ALA A 320 5.72 -5.82 -4.54
C ALA A 320 5.33 -5.96 -3.08
N ILE A 321 5.71 -4.99 -2.25
CA ILE A 321 5.25 -4.81 -0.88
C ILE A 321 4.22 -3.70 -0.90
N TYR A 322 3.10 -3.85 -0.20
CA TYR A 322 2.08 -2.80 -0.05
C TYR A 322 1.77 -2.50 1.41
N GLY A 323 1.87 -3.48 2.31
CA GLY A 323 1.64 -3.29 3.73
C GLY A 323 2.61 -4.12 4.56
N ILE A 324 2.99 -3.57 5.72
CA ILE A 324 3.79 -4.23 6.75
C ILE A 324 3.00 -4.11 8.05
N LEU A 325 2.85 -5.23 8.76
CA LEU A 325 2.06 -5.32 9.98
C LEU A 325 2.87 -6.06 11.05
N PRO A 326 2.61 -5.82 12.35
CA PRO A 326 3.21 -6.63 13.40
C PRO A 326 2.66 -8.06 13.32
N TRP A 327 3.55 -9.04 13.51
CA TRP A 327 3.14 -10.43 13.72
C TRP A 327 3.39 -10.80 15.18
N ARG A 328 2.35 -11.27 15.87
CA ARG A 328 2.37 -11.50 17.33
C ARG A 328 2.38 -12.98 17.71
N TYR A 329 2.48 -13.89 16.74
CA TYR A 329 2.27 -15.33 16.95
C TYR A 329 3.46 -16.20 16.54
#